data_AF-M8BS70-F1
#
_entry.id   AF-M8BS70-F1
#
_cell.length_a   1.000
_cell.length_b   1.000
_cell.length_c   1.000
_cell.angle_alpha   90.00
_cell.angle_beta   90.00
_cell.angle_gamma   90.00
#
_symmetry.space_group_name_H-M   'P 1'
#
loop_
_entity.id
_entity.type
_entity.pdbx_description
1 polymer ?
#
loop_
_entity_poly.entity_id
_entity_poly.type
_entity_poly.pdbx_seq_one_letter_code
_entity_poly.pdbx_strand_id
1 'polypeptide(L)'
;MCEGLMRLGNIYNGVEEIIGLPSNQVCSAQERKMLDGEMEGSLELLDLCSTMQEIFVEMKTIIQELQVALRKGAEAASQAKIQSYTLLTKKAKKHFKKTAKKATSEGCSMVMLLSKAREVSISLLESTVLLLSKQIEMRKQSLISKAFHKTKKPVVCEEEQLQELECSIADLENGAGHLFRKLVKHP
;
A
#
# COMPACT_ATOMS: atom_id res chain seq x y z
N MET A 1 10.03 1.57 -4.84
CA MET A 1 8.73 2.25 -5.07
C MET A 1 8.69 2.92 -6.44
N CYS A 2 9.61 3.84 -6.76
CA CYS A 2 9.64 4.55 -8.06
C CYS A 2 9.72 3.61 -9.28
N GLU A 3 10.54 2.56 -9.22
CA GLU A 3 10.63 1.56 -10.30
C GLU A 3 9.31 0.83 -10.56
N GLY A 4 8.60 0.41 -9.50
CA GLY A 4 7.30 -0.24 -9.66
C GLY A 4 6.24 0.72 -10.22
N LEU A 5 6.25 1.99 -9.81
CA LEU A 5 5.36 3.01 -10.36
C LEU A 5 5.63 3.29 -11.84
N MET A 6 6.91 3.37 -12.22
CA MET A 6 7.33 3.50 -13.62
C MET A 6 6.89 2.29 -14.45
N ARG A 7 7.07 1.08 -13.90
CA ARG A 7 6.65 -0.17 -14.54
C ARG A 7 5.13 -0.23 -14.73
N LEU A 8 4.34 0.22 -13.74
CA LEU A 8 2.89 0.37 -13.90
C LEU A 8 2.54 1.36 -15.00
N GLY A 9 3.16 2.55 -15.01
CA GLY A 9 2.95 3.55 -16.07
C GLY A 9 3.18 2.98 -17.46
N ASN A 10 4.29 2.24 -17.66
CA ASN A 10 4.60 1.60 -18.94
C ASN A 10 3.56 0.54 -19.33
N ILE A 11 3.05 -0.24 -18.36
CA ILE A 11 2.01 -1.25 -18.62
C ILE A 11 0.71 -0.56 -19.04
N TYR A 12 0.30 0.51 -18.37
CA TYR A 12 -0.93 1.24 -18.69
C TYR A 12 -0.85 1.90 -20.07
N ASN A 13 0.30 2.46 -20.46
CA ASN A 13 0.50 2.98 -21.82
C ASN A 13 0.31 1.87 -22.87
N GLY A 14 0.87 0.68 -22.64
CA GLY A 14 0.67 -0.47 -23.54
C GLY A 14 -0.78 -0.95 -23.62
N VAL A 15 -1.54 -0.84 -22.52
CA VAL A 15 -2.99 -1.13 -22.53
C VAL A 15 -3.74 -0.10 -23.39
N GLU A 16 -3.45 1.19 -23.24
CA GLU A 16 -4.06 2.27 -24.02
C GLU A 16 -3.77 2.12 -25.52
N GLU A 17 -2.52 1.77 -25.88
CA GLU A 17 -2.15 1.46 -27.26
C GLU A 17 -3.00 0.34 -27.86
N ILE A 18 -3.24 -0.75 -27.12
CA ILE A 18 -4.06 -1.87 -27.61
C ILE A 18 -5.53 -1.48 -27.72
N ILE A 19 -6.06 -0.64 -26.82
CA ILE A 19 -7.43 -0.11 -26.89
C ILE A 19 -7.61 0.80 -28.13
N GLY A 20 -6.55 1.45 -28.60
CA GLY A 20 -6.58 2.26 -29.83
C GLY A 20 -6.59 1.46 -31.14
N LEU A 21 -6.25 0.17 -31.13
CA LEU A 21 -6.09 -0.64 -32.35
C LEU A 21 -7.44 -1.18 -32.88
N PRO A 22 -7.76 -1.03 -34.18
CA PRO A 22 -9.01 -1.56 -34.75
C PRO A 22 -9.19 -3.08 -34.59
N SER A 23 -8.10 -3.83 -34.44
CA SER A 23 -8.08 -5.28 -34.24
C SER A 23 -8.65 -5.73 -32.90
N ASN A 24 -8.85 -4.83 -31.94
CA ASN A 24 -9.43 -5.15 -30.64
C ASN A 24 -10.96 -5.34 -30.66
N GLN A 25 -11.63 -4.98 -31.77
CA GLN A 25 -13.09 -5.12 -31.92
C GLN A 25 -13.52 -6.58 -32.16
N VAL A 26 -12.59 -7.47 -32.52
CA VAL A 26 -12.87 -8.87 -32.81
C VAL A 26 -12.11 -9.76 -31.81
N CYS A 27 -12.77 -10.10 -30.71
CA CYS A 27 -12.20 -10.95 -29.66
C CYS A 27 -12.85 -12.34 -29.69
N SER A 28 -12.02 -13.40 -29.75
CA SER A 28 -12.52 -14.78 -29.71
C SER A 28 -13.23 -15.07 -28.39
N ALA A 29 -14.11 -16.07 -28.37
CA ALA A 29 -14.81 -16.47 -27.15
C ALA A 29 -13.83 -16.88 -26.01
N GLN A 30 -12.70 -17.49 -26.38
CA GLN A 30 -11.67 -17.90 -25.44
C GLN A 30 -10.93 -16.69 -24.85
N GLU A 31 -10.56 -15.70 -25.66
CA GLU A 31 -9.91 -14.48 -25.17
C GLU A 31 -10.85 -13.66 -24.27
N ARG A 32 -12.14 -13.57 -24.60
CA ARG A 32 -13.14 -12.95 -23.73
C ARG A 32 -13.21 -13.62 -22.36
N LYS A 33 -13.29 -14.96 -22.34
CA LYS A 33 -13.29 -15.71 -21.07
C LYS A 33 -12.03 -15.47 -20.23
N MET A 34 -10.86 -15.37 -20.86
CA MET A 34 -9.61 -15.04 -20.15
C MET A 34 -9.63 -13.60 -19.62
N LEU A 35 -10.14 -12.66 -20.41
CA LEU A 35 -10.29 -11.26 -20.02
C LEU A 35 -11.26 -11.11 -18.85
N ASP A 36 -12.41 -11.77 -18.87
CA ASP A 36 -13.37 -11.78 -17.76
C ASP A 36 -12.73 -12.28 -16.46
N GLY A 37 -11.93 -13.35 -16.53
CA GLY A 37 -11.19 -13.87 -15.38
C GLY A 37 -10.12 -12.90 -14.86
N GLU A 38 -9.48 -12.13 -15.75
CA GLU A 38 -8.51 -11.10 -15.36
C GLU A 38 -9.19 -9.83 -14.81
N MET A 39 -10.38 -9.49 -15.30
CA MET A 39 -11.22 -8.42 -14.73
C MET A 39 -11.66 -8.76 -13.32
N GLU A 40 -12.03 -10.02 -13.04
CA GLU A 40 -12.31 -10.48 -11.67
C GLU A 40 -11.09 -10.32 -10.76
N GLY A 41 -9.89 -10.69 -11.24
CA GLY A 41 -8.64 -10.44 -10.51
C GLY A 41 -8.34 -8.96 -10.28
N SER A 42 -8.79 -8.08 -11.17
CA SER A 42 -8.69 -6.62 -11.01
C SER A 42 -9.67 -6.08 -9.97
N LEU A 43 -10.86 -6.67 -9.85
CA LEU A 43 -11.82 -6.37 -8.77
C LEU A 43 -11.26 -6.80 -7.41
N GLU A 44 -10.67 -7.99 -7.32
CA GLU A 44 -9.99 -8.44 -6.09
C GLU A 44 -8.86 -7.48 -5.67
N LEU A 45 -8.11 -6.92 -6.63
CA LEU A 45 -7.11 -5.89 -6.35
C LEU A 45 -7.76 -4.60 -5.84
N LEU A 46 -8.91 -4.20 -6.39
CA LEU A 46 -9.62 -3.01 -5.94
C LEU A 46 -10.10 -3.15 -4.49
N ASP A 47 -10.61 -4.32 -4.12
CA ASP A 47 -11.01 -4.63 -2.74
C ASP A 47 -9.80 -4.61 -1.80
N LEU A 48 -8.66 -5.15 -2.24
CA LEU A 48 -7.41 -5.06 -1.50
C LEU A 48 -6.96 -3.60 -1.32
N CYS A 49 -7.02 -2.77 -2.36
CA CYS A 49 -6.70 -1.35 -2.29
C CYS A 49 -7.61 -0.61 -1.29
N SER A 50 -8.90 -0.88 -1.32
CA SER A 50 -9.89 -0.32 -0.38
C SER A 50 -9.54 -0.70 1.07
N THR A 51 -9.25 -1.98 1.30
CA THR A 51 -8.79 -2.48 2.61
C THR A 51 -7.49 -1.79 3.06
N MET A 52 -6.53 -1.61 2.14
CA MET A 52 -5.27 -0.94 2.47
C MET A 52 -5.46 0.55 2.79
N GLN A 53 -6.40 1.22 2.13
CA GLN A 53 -6.74 2.61 2.43
C GLN A 53 -7.27 2.74 3.86
N GLU A 54 -8.20 1.87 4.28
CA GLU A 54 -8.69 1.84 5.67
C GLU A 54 -7.56 1.61 6.67
N ILE A 55 -6.64 0.69 6.36
CA ILE A 55 -5.47 0.41 7.18
C ILE A 55 -4.55 1.62 7.30
N PHE A 56 -4.33 2.38 6.22
CA PHE A 56 -3.50 3.59 6.27
C PHE A 56 -4.16 4.69 7.12
N VAL A 57 -5.48 4.86 7.04
CA VAL A 57 -6.23 5.76 7.92
C VAL A 57 -6.05 5.36 9.39
N GLU A 58 -6.15 4.08 9.71
CA GLU A 58 -5.96 3.57 11.07
C GLU A 58 -4.50 3.73 11.54
N MET A 59 -3.50 3.46 10.68
CA MET A 59 -2.09 3.68 10.99
C MET A 59 -1.80 5.15 11.34
N LYS A 60 -2.33 6.08 10.53
CA LYS A 60 -2.19 7.52 10.76
C LYS A 60 -2.78 7.92 12.12
N THR A 61 -3.99 7.43 12.42
CA THR A 61 -4.65 7.67 13.70
C THR A 61 -3.80 7.18 14.88
N ILE A 62 -3.23 5.96 14.79
CA ILE A 62 -2.37 5.42 15.85
C ILE A 62 -1.10 6.27 16.04
N ILE A 63 -0.50 6.80 14.97
CA ILE A 63 0.66 7.69 15.06
C ILE A 63 0.32 8.99 15.79
N GLN A 64 -0.81 9.61 15.44
CA GLN A 64 -1.28 10.83 16.09
C GLN A 64 -1.51 10.61 17.59
N GLU A 65 -2.15 9.50 17.95
CA GLU A 65 -2.36 9.13 19.35
C GLU A 65 -1.04 8.85 20.09
N LEU A 66 -0.07 8.22 19.41
CA LEU A 66 1.27 7.98 19.96
C LEU A 66 2.01 9.30 20.21
N GLN A 67 1.97 10.26 19.30
CA GLN A 67 2.55 11.59 19.50
C GLN A 67 1.90 12.30 20.71
N VAL A 68 0.59 12.20 20.88
CA VAL A 68 -0.11 12.75 22.06
C VAL A 68 0.33 12.06 23.36
N ALA A 69 0.47 10.74 23.36
CA ALA A 69 0.92 9.99 24.54
C ALA A 69 2.36 10.36 24.93
N LEU A 70 3.25 10.51 23.95
CA LEU A 70 4.63 10.93 24.17
C LEU A 70 4.72 12.36 24.74
N ARG A 71 3.96 13.32 24.20
CA ARG A 71 3.91 14.70 24.74
C ARG A 71 3.42 14.76 26.19
N LYS A 72 2.53 13.84 26.58
CA LYS A 72 2.02 13.71 27.95
C LYS A 72 2.96 12.91 28.88
N GLY A 73 4.04 12.33 28.36
CA GLY A 73 4.92 11.44 29.12
C GLY A 73 4.23 10.14 29.57
N ALA A 74 3.17 9.70 28.88
CA ALA A 74 2.36 8.56 29.25
C ALA A 74 2.93 7.24 28.69
N GLU A 75 4.02 6.74 29.29
CA GLU A 75 4.78 5.59 28.78
C GLU A 75 3.94 4.34 28.49
N ALA A 76 3.03 3.98 29.41
CA ALA A 76 2.15 2.82 29.21
C ALA A 76 1.22 2.98 27.98
N ALA A 77 0.72 4.20 27.76
CA ALA A 77 -0.12 4.51 26.60
C ALA A 77 0.71 4.50 25.31
N SER A 78 1.91 5.08 25.32
CA SER A 78 2.85 5.04 24.18
C SER A 78 3.17 3.61 23.76
N GLN A 79 3.49 2.74 24.73
CA GLN A 79 3.78 1.34 24.47
C GLN A 79 2.55 0.59 23.90
N ALA A 80 1.35 0.87 24.41
CA ALA A 80 0.12 0.30 23.88
C ALA A 80 -0.10 0.70 22.41
N LYS A 81 0.13 1.96 22.05
CA LYS A 81 -0.03 2.43 20.65
C LYS A 81 1.00 1.81 19.70
N ILE A 82 2.25 1.64 20.13
CA ILE A 82 3.27 0.91 19.36
C ILE A 82 2.85 -0.55 19.11
N GLN A 83 2.27 -1.21 20.12
CA GLN A 83 1.74 -2.57 19.98
C GLN A 83 0.56 -2.64 19.01
N SER A 84 -0.39 -1.71 19.10
CA SER A 84 -1.52 -1.60 18.16
C SER A 84 -1.04 -1.43 16.72
N TYR A 85 -0.09 -0.53 16.47
CA TYR A 85 0.49 -0.33 15.13
C TYR A 85 1.17 -1.62 14.63
N THR A 86 1.91 -2.31 15.51
CA THR A 86 2.58 -3.57 15.17
C THR A 86 1.57 -4.66 14.82
N LEU A 87 0.44 -4.75 15.53
CA LEU A 87 -0.62 -5.69 15.22
C LEU A 87 -1.31 -5.35 13.89
N LEU A 88 -1.58 -4.07 13.64
CA LEU A 88 -2.20 -3.59 12.41
C LEU A 88 -1.34 -3.89 11.19
N THR A 89 -0.03 -3.61 11.24
CA THR A 89 0.90 -3.96 10.16
C THR A 89 0.98 -5.47 9.92
N LYS A 90 0.89 -6.31 10.97
CA LYS A 90 0.80 -7.77 10.82
C LYS A 90 -0.51 -8.20 10.16
N LYS A 91 -1.63 -7.56 10.50
CA LYS A 91 -2.93 -7.79 9.85
C LYS A 91 -2.85 -7.43 8.37
N ALA A 92 -2.34 -6.25 8.04
CA ALA A 92 -2.13 -5.79 6.67
C ALA A 92 -1.34 -6.80 5.83
N LYS A 93 -0.22 -7.31 6.35
CA LYS A 93 0.61 -8.31 5.67
C LYS A 93 -0.14 -9.62 5.33
N LYS A 94 -1.15 -9.99 6.11
CA LYS A 94 -1.95 -11.21 5.84
C LYS A 94 -2.85 -11.05 4.61
N HIS A 95 -3.27 -9.83 4.27
CA HIS A 95 -4.13 -9.58 3.10
C HIS A 95 -3.41 -9.89 1.77
N PHE A 96 -2.09 -9.68 1.69
CA PHE A 96 -1.31 -9.97 0.48
C PHE A 96 -1.18 -11.47 0.22
N LYS A 97 -1.01 -12.29 1.27
CA LYS A 97 -0.95 -13.76 1.14
C LYS A 97 -2.23 -14.36 0.57
N LYS A 98 -3.37 -13.73 0.83
CA LYS A 98 -4.70 -14.18 0.35
C LYS A 98 -4.94 -13.81 -1.12
N THR A 99 -4.30 -12.76 -1.61
CA THR A 99 -4.59 -12.13 -2.92
C THR A 99 -3.51 -12.43 -3.97
N ALA A 100 -2.48 -13.20 -3.62
CA ALA A 100 -1.37 -13.53 -4.50
C ALA A 100 -1.74 -14.58 -5.58
N LYS A 101 -2.49 -14.16 -6.61
CA LYS A 101 -2.57 -14.89 -7.88
C LYS A 101 -1.39 -14.48 -8.76
N LYS A 102 -0.60 -15.46 -9.22
CA LYS A 102 0.53 -15.20 -10.13
C LYS A 102 0.04 -14.59 -11.44
N ALA A 103 0.87 -13.77 -12.06
CA ALA A 103 0.62 -13.30 -13.42
C ALA A 103 0.56 -14.50 -14.38
N THR A 104 -0.38 -14.47 -15.32
CA THR A 104 -0.45 -15.46 -16.40
C THR A 104 0.47 -15.07 -17.56
N SER A 105 1.19 -16.04 -18.14
CA SER A 105 1.91 -15.89 -19.40
C SER A 105 1.05 -16.31 -20.62
N GLU A 106 -0.20 -16.70 -20.38
CA GLU A 106 -1.14 -17.17 -21.38
C GLU A 106 -2.27 -16.15 -21.56
N GLY A 107 -2.74 -16.01 -22.80
CA GLY A 107 -3.83 -15.11 -23.18
C GLY A 107 -3.41 -14.01 -24.15
N CYS A 108 -4.36 -13.16 -24.53
CA CYS A 108 -4.08 -12.03 -25.41
C CYS A 108 -3.18 -10.99 -24.71
N SER A 109 -2.61 -10.08 -25.49
CA SER A 109 -1.71 -9.03 -24.97
C SER A 109 -2.34 -8.23 -23.82
N MET A 110 -3.64 -7.95 -23.92
CA MET A 110 -4.42 -7.27 -22.88
C MET A 110 -4.39 -8.03 -21.55
N VAL A 111 -4.73 -9.33 -21.56
CA VAL A 111 -4.74 -10.18 -20.36
C VAL A 111 -3.36 -10.23 -19.73
N MET A 112 -2.30 -10.41 -20.52
CA MET A 112 -0.93 -10.44 -20.00
C MET A 112 -0.51 -9.11 -19.35
N LEU A 113 -0.87 -7.97 -19.96
CA LEU A 113 -0.55 -6.65 -19.41
C LEU A 113 -1.32 -6.38 -18.11
N LEU A 114 -2.63 -6.64 -18.08
CA LEU A 114 -3.45 -6.46 -16.89
C LEU A 114 -2.97 -7.37 -15.74
N SER A 115 -2.62 -8.62 -16.03
CA SER A 115 -2.11 -9.57 -15.04
C SER A 115 -0.78 -9.10 -14.43
N LYS A 116 0.11 -8.55 -15.26
CA LYS A 116 1.37 -7.93 -14.81
C LYS A 116 1.11 -6.66 -13.99
N ALA A 117 0.15 -5.81 -14.40
CA ALA A 117 -0.21 -4.62 -13.64
C ALA A 117 -0.72 -4.98 -12.25
N ARG A 118 -1.54 -6.05 -12.14
CA ARG A 118 -2.02 -6.57 -10.87
C ARG A 118 -0.87 -7.04 -9.98
N GLU A 119 0.02 -7.87 -10.52
CA GLU A 119 1.18 -8.38 -9.76
C GLU A 119 2.09 -7.25 -9.24
N VAL A 120 2.40 -6.27 -10.09
CA VAL A 120 3.23 -5.12 -9.71
C VAL A 120 2.51 -4.28 -8.65
N SER A 121 1.20 -4.06 -8.77
CA SER A 121 0.39 -3.33 -7.80
C SER A 121 0.39 -4.00 -6.42
N ILE A 122 0.14 -5.31 -6.37
CA ILE A 122 0.17 -6.09 -5.12
C ILE A 122 1.56 -5.99 -4.47
N SER A 123 2.62 -6.17 -5.26
CA SER A 123 4.00 -6.12 -4.79
C SER A 123 4.36 -4.74 -4.22
N LEU A 124 3.90 -3.67 -4.86
CA LEU A 124 4.08 -2.30 -4.39
C LEU A 124 3.39 -2.10 -3.04
N LEU A 125 2.10 -2.45 -2.92
CA LEU A 125 1.36 -2.33 -1.66
C LEU A 125 2.03 -3.13 -0.53
N GLU A 126 2.44 -4.36 -0.80
CA GLU A 126 3.13 -5.20 0.19
C GLU A 126 4.45 -4.57 0.65
N SER A 127 5.25 -4.08 -0.30
CA SER A 127 6.54 -3.43 0.00
C SER A 127 6.35 -2.14 0.83
N THR A 128 5.29 -1.37 0.55
CA THR A 128 4.93 -0.17 1.33
C THR A 128 4.58 -0.53 2.76
N VAL A 129 3.72 -1.54 2.98
CA VAL A 129 3.37 -2.00 4.33
C VAL A 129 4.60 -2.54 5.07
N LEU A 130 5.50 -3.24 4.39
CA LEU A 130 6.76 -3.70 4.98
C LEU A 130 7.66 -2.54 5.41
N LEU A 131 7.75 -1.49 4.59
CA LEU A 131 8.52 -0.29 4.91
C LEU A 131 7.93 0.45 6.12
N LEU A 132 6.62 0.71 6.12
CA LEU A 132 5.92 1.34 7.24
C LEU A 132 6.02 0.54 8.55
N SER A 133 6.03 -0.80 8.44
CA SER A 133 6.24 -1.71 9.57
C SER A 133 7.67 -1.62 10.14
N LYS A 134 8.69 -1.44 9.30
CA LYS A 134 10.07 -1.26 9.77
C LYS A 134 10.26 0.10 10.45
N GLN A 135 9.61 1.14 9.92
CA GLN A 135 9.68 2.49 10.46
C GLN A 135 9.22 2.57 11.92
N ILE A 136 8.15 1.85 12.31
CA ILE A 136 7.73 1.81 13.72
C ILE A 136 8.67 1.00 14.62
N GLU A 137 9.24 -0.12 14.13
CA GLU A 137 10.09 -0.99 14.95
C GLU A 137 11.43 -0.30 15.25
N MET A 138 12.00 0.42 14.29
CA MET A 138 13.19 1.26 14.50
C MET A 138 12.92 2.32 15.58
N ARG A 139 11.74 2.95 15.55
CA ARG A 139 11.32 3.96 16.54
C ARG A 139 11.06 3.35 17.93
N LYS A 140 10.57 2.12 18.00
CA LYS A 140 10.44 1.37 19.27
C LYS A 140 11.81 1.07 19.88
N GLN A 141 12.79 0.67 19.09
CA GLN A 141 14.15 0.41 19.57
C GLN A 141 14.85 1.68 20.08
N SER A 142 14.63 2.84 19.43
CA SER A 142 15.16 4.12 19.91
C SER A 142 14.53 4.54 21.25
N LEU A 143 13.23 4.33 21.43
CA LEU A 143 12.54 4.61 22.70
C LEU A 143 13.05 3.74 23.86
N ILE A 144 13.24 2.43 23.62
CA ILE A 144 13.75 1.51 24.66
C ILE A 144 15.19 1.87 25.05
N SER A 145 16.03 2.30 24.10
CA SER A 145 17.42 2.70 24.39
C SER A 145 17.53 3.87 25.38
N LYS A 146 16.49 4.71 25.48
CA LYS A 146 16.40 5.82 26.46
C LYS A 146 16.13 5.36 27.88
N ALA A 147 15.48 4.21 28.08
CA ALA A 147 15.20 3.67 29.42
C ALA A 147 16.48 3.21 30.15
N PHE A 148 17.54 2.86 29.39
CA PHE A 148 18.79 2.34 29.93
C PHE A 148 19.95 3.35 29.96
N HIS A 149 19.86 4.44 29.19
CA HIS A 149 20.86 5.50 29.19
C HIS A 149 20.19 6.86 29.47
N LYS A 150 20.54 7.51 30.60
CA LYS A 150 20.08 8.86 31.01
C LYS A 150 20.54 10.00 30.06
N THR A 151 20.62 9.77 28.76
CA THR A 151 21.00 10.78 27.77
C THR A 151 19.76 11.45 27.22
N LYS A 152 19.58 12.71 27.62
CA LYS A 152 18.58 13.67 27.15
C LYS A 152 18.70 13.89 25.62
N LYS A 153 18.20 12.99 24.78
CA LYS A 153 17.78 13.38 23.43
C LYS A 153 16.41 14.05 23.55
N PRO A 154 16.23 15.28 23.03
CA PRO A 154 14.98 16.02 23.21
C PRO A 154 13.83 15.24 22.55
N VAL A 155 12.69 15.18 23.25
CA VAL A 155 11.41 14.61 22.78
C VAL A 155 11.05 15.11 21.37
N VAL A 156 11.47 16.34 21.04
CA VAL A 156 11.35 17.00 19.73
C VAL A 156 11.82 16.12 18.55
N CYS A 157 12.93 15.38 18.69
CA CYS A 157 13.51 14.61 17.59
C CYS A 157 12.71 13.33 17.25
N GLU A 158 11.94 12.79 18.21
CA GLU A 158 11.06 11.64 17.97
C GLU A 158 9.70 12.06 17.42
N GLU A 159 9.21 13.23 17.84
CA GLU A 159 7.99 13.83 17.32
C GLU A 159 8.15 14.20 15.85
N GLU A 160 9.27 14.81 15.45
CA GLU A 160 9.62 15.10 14.05
C GLU A 160 9.63 13.82 13.18
N GLN A 161 10.25 12.74 13.66
CA GLN A 161 10.28 11.47 12.94
C GLN A 161 8.91 10.81 12.85
N LEU A 162 8.07 10.92 13.89
CA LEU A 162 6.69 10.43 13.83
C LEU A 162 5.85 11.26 12.86
N GLN A 163 6.09 12.57 12.81
CA GLN A 163 5.40 13.47 11.89
C GLN A 163 5.81 13.22 10.43
N GLU A 164 7.08 12.93 10.15
CA GLU A 164 7.51 12.48 8.82
C GLU A 164 6.82 11.18 8.40
N LEU A 165 6.67 10.23 9.33
CA LEU A 165 5.96 8.98 9.09
C LEU A 165 4.46 9.21 8.86
N GLU A 166 3.84 10.08 9.63
CA GLU A 166 2.45 10.51 9.45
C GLU A 166 2.24 11.14 8.07
N CYS A 167 3.09 12.09 7.67
CA CYS A 167 3.06 12.71 6.34
C CYS A 167 3.19 11.66 5.24
N SER A 168 4.14 10.73 5.38
CA SER A 168 4.33 9.64 4.41
C SER A 168 3.08 8.77 4.26
N ILE A 169 2.38 8.47 5.37
CA ILE A 169 1.13 7.70 5.34
C ILE A 169 -0.02 8.52 4.76
N ALA A 170 -0.10 9.81 5.08
CA ALA A 170 -1.08 10.72 4.50
C ALA A 170 -0.91 10.85 2.98
N ASP A 171 0.32 10.92 2.48
CA ASP A 171 0.61 10.95 1.04
C ASP A 171 0.16 9.65 0.36
N LEU A 172 0.37 8.49 1.00
CA LEU A 172 -0.09 7.19 0.51
C LEU A 172 -1.63 7.11 0.48
N GLU A 173 -2.30 7.57 1.53
CA GLU A 173 -3.77 7.65 1.63
C GLU A 173 -4.35 8.55 0.52
N ASN A 174 -3.78 9.74 0.35
CA ASN A 174 -4.21 10.72 -0.64
C ASN A 174 -3.95 10.25 -2.07
N GLY A 175 -2.78 9.64 -2.32
CA GLY A 175 -2.40 9.08 -3.61
C GLY A 175 -3.36 7.98 -4.06
N ALA A 176 -3.73 7.06 -3.15
CA ALA A 176 -4.73 6.04 -3.42
C ALA A 176 -6.10 6.64 -3.79
N GLY A 177 -6.54 7.67 -3.05
CA GLY A 177 -7.80 8.37 -3.34
C GLY A 177 -7.80 9.11 -4.68
N HIS A 178 -6.65 9.66 -5.12
CA HIS A 178 -6.54 10.31 -6.42
C HIS A 178 -6.66 9.30 -7.57
N LEU A 179 -6.00 8.15 -7.47
CA LEU A 179 -6.06 7.10 -8.48
C LEU A 179 -7.47 6.53 -8.63
N PHE A 180 -8.15 6.24 -7.51
CA PHE A 180 -9.53 5.74 -7.53
C PHE A 180 -10.49 6.69 -8.24
N ARG A 181 -10.40 8.01 -7.95
CA ARG A 181 -11.23 9.02 -8.63
C ARG A 181 -10.95 9.14 -10.12
N LYS A 182 -9.71 8.90 -10.56
CA LYS A 182 -9.35 8.94 -11.98
C LYS A 182 -9.90 7.72 -12.72
N LEU A 183 -9.82 6.53 -12.12
CA LEU A 183 -10.35 5.28 -12.67
C LEU A 183 -11.88 5.28 -12.78
N VAL A 184 -12.60 5.81 -11.80
CA VAL A 184 -14.07 5.87 -11.82
C VAL A 184 -14.61 6.92 -12.81
N LYS A 185 -13.80 7.90 -13.24
CA LYS A 185 -14.21 8.98 -14.15
C LYS A 185 -14.01 8.68 -15.64
N HIS A 186 -13.36 7.57 -15.99
CA HIS A 186 -13.19 7.13 -17.37
C HIS A 186 -13.77 5.71 -17.55
N PRO A 187 -15.09 5.58 -17.80
CA PRO A 187 -15.67 4.36 -18.37
C PRO A 187 -15.25 4.17 -19.83
#